data_AF-A0A935YDI3-F1
#
_entry.id   AF-A0A935YDI3-F1
#
_cell.length_a   1.000
_cell.length_b   1.000
_cell.length_c   1.000
_cell.angle_alpha   90.00
_cell.angle_beta   90.00
_cell.angle_gamma   90.00
#
_symmetry.space_group_name_H-M   'P 1'
#
loop_
_entity.id
_entity.type
_entity.pdbx_description
1 polymer ?
#
loop_
_entity_poly.entity_id
_entity_poly.type
_entity_poly.pdbx_seq_one_letter_code
_entity_poly.pdbx_strand_id
1 'polypeptide(L)'
;MTIGTGGNGGAAAAGSNDGSTGGTSSFGAHVSATGGKGGNGQNGFAAKTNLRDNSGGDGVGGDINVKGEAGYNVASYYGANFTHGTRGGKAAGPIGGPGAHPIVRTSGTVTAGNAAPANSGGGGGGGLTVYNDGSSYAAGGNGGSGLIVVMEYA
;
A
#
# COMPACT_ATOMS: atom_id res chain seq x y z
N MET A 1 1.27 -6.19 25.08
CA MET A 1 0.62 -6.35 23.77
C MET A 1 0.81 -5.05 23.03
N THR A 2 1.38 -5.10 21.83
CA THR A 2 1.64 -3.91 20.99
C THR A 2 0.96 -4.10 19.65
N ILE A 3 0.32 -3.06 19.12
CA ILE A 3 -0.20 -3.04 17.76
C ILE A 3 0.66 -2.07 16.96
N GLY A 4 1.32 -2.58 15.92
CA GLY A 4 2.13 -1.78 15.02
C GLY A 4 1.27 -0.90 14.12
N THR A 5 1.76 0.31 13.84
CA THR A 5 1.14 1.21 12.86
C THR A 5 1.29 0.66 11.45
N GLY A 6 0.48 1.15 10.51
CA GLY A 6 0.72 0.89 9.09
C GLY A 6 1.97 1.61 8.60
N GLY A 7 2.51 1.15 7.48
CA GLY A 7 3.67 1.76 6.85
C GLY A 7 3.29 3.07 6.15
N ASN A 8 4.17 4.07 6.19
CA ASN A 8 3.97 5.30 5.44
C ASN A 8 4.05 5.03 3.93
N GLY A 9 3.17 5.68 3.16
CA GLY A 9 3.23 5.71 1.72
C GLY A 9 4.50 6.38 1.20
N GLY A 10 4.89 6.03 -0.01
CA GLY A 10 6.03 6.61 -0.71
C GLY A 10 5.88 8.11 -0.94
N ALA A 11 6.98 8.86 -0.88
CA ALA A 11 6.97 10.30 -1.09
C ALA A 11 6.69 10.69 -2.56
N ALA A 12 6.15 11.88 -2.79
CA ALA A 12 6.09 12.48 -4.12
C ALA A 12 7.49 13.00 -4.52
N ALA A 13 8.34 12.14 -5.07
CA ALA A 13 9.74 12.46 -5.35
C ALA A 13 10.24 11.87 -6.69
N ALA A 14 11.34 12.41 -7.21
CA ALA A 14 11.98 11.96 -8.45
C ALA A 14 12.80 10.67 -8.31
N GLY A 15 13.21 10.32 -7.09
CA GLY A 15 14.03 9.16 -6.74
C GLY A 15 13.20 7.97 -6.24
N SER A 16 13.80 7.04 -5.48
CA SER A 16 13.03 5.97 -4.83
C SER A 16 11.96 6.58 -3.92
N ASN A 17 10.73 6.14 -4.13
CA ASN A 17 9.55 6.52 -3.38
C ASN A 17 8.75 5.28 -3.02
N ASP A 18 9.45 4.22 -2.63
CA ASP A 18 8.79 3.04 -2.14
C ASP A 18 8.10 3.34 -0.80
N GLY A 19 6.90 2.81 -0.60
CA GLY A 19 6.26 2.86 0.70
C GLY A 19 7.06 2.08 1.74
N SER A 20 7.10 2.58 2.98
CA SER A 20 7.75 1.88 4.09
C SER A 20 6.91 0.71 4.59
N THR A 21 7.55 -0.29 5.19
CA THR A 21 6.87 -1.40 5.88
C THR A 21 6.13 -0.91 7.11
N GLY A 22 5.01 -1.56 7.45
CA GLY A 22 4.28 -1.27 8.69
C GLY A 22 5.04 -1.71 9.93
N GLY A 23 4.75 -1.05 11.05
CA GLY A 23 5.30 -1.38 12.36
C GLY A 23 4.84 -2.76 12.86
N THR A 24 5.57 -3.30 13.83
CA THR A 24 5.30 -4.65 14.37
C THR A 24 4.25 -4.64 15.47
N SER A 25 3.19 -5.42 15.31
CA SER A 25 2.29 -5.90 16.36
C SER A 25 2.84 -7.16 17.03
N SER A 26 2.74 -7.28 18.35
CA SER A 26 3.17 -8.49 19.07
C SER A 26 2.39 -8.77 20.35
N PHE A 27 2.34 -10.06 20.70
CA PHE A 27 1.88 -10.56 21.99
C PHE A 27 3.09 -11.04 22.83
N GLY A 28 3.92 -10.08 23.25
CA GLY A 28 5.18 -10.40 23.92
C GLY A 28 6.19 -11.08 22.98
N ALA A 29 6.88 -12.11 23.46
CA ALA A 29 7.87 -12.86 22.68
C ALA A 29 7.27 -14.01 21.85
N HIS A 30 5.96 -14.24 21.93
CA HIS A 30 5.34 -15.48 21.47
C HIS A 30 4.79 -15.40 20.04
N VAL A 31 4.29 -14.22 19.63
CA VAL A 31 3.72 -14.00 18.30
C VAL A 31 3.96 -12.56 17.88
N SER A 32 4.48 -12.35 16.67
CA SER A 32 4.63 -11.05 16.02
C SER A 32 4.04 -11.02 14.60
N ALA A 33 3.55 -9.85 14.19
CA ALA A 33 3.07 -9.56 12.84
C ALA A 33 3.36 -8.09 12.50
N THR A 34 3.61 -7.73 11.23
CA THR A 34 3.79 -6.34 10.80
C THR A 34 2.48 -5.75 10.29
N GLY A 35 2.25 -4.45 10.43
CA GLY A 35 1.21 -3.74 9.69
C GLY A 35 1.45 -3.80 8.17
N GLY A 36 0.46 -3.36 7.39
CA GLY A 36 0.59 -3.30 5.93
C GLY A 36 1.64 -2.26 5.50
N LYS A 37 2.36 -2.54 4.43
CA LYS A 37 3.31 -1.61 3.80
C LYS A 37 2.55 -0.45 3.14
N GLY A 38 3.13 0.74 3.13
CA GLY A 38 2.62 1.84 2.31
C GLY A 38 2.71 1.53 0.81
N GLY A 39 1.84 2.15 0.01
CA GLY A 39 1.93 2.12 -1.44
C GLY A 39 3.12 2.94 -1.94
N ASN A 40 3.61 2.61 -3.13
CA ASN A 40 4.67 3.35 -3.80
C ASN A 40 4.13 4.67 -4.36
N GLY A 41 4.96 5.71 -4.33
CA GLY A 41 4.71 6.94 -5.06
C GLY A 41 4.97 6.77 -6.57
N GLN A 42 4.71 7.84 -7.32
CA GLN A 42 5.00 7.95 -8.75
C GLN A 42 6.16 8.92 -9.03
N ASN A 43 7.07 8.51 -9.92
CA ASN A 43 8.14 9.35 -10.46
C ASN A 43 7.78 9.99 -11.81
N GLY A 44 8.02 11.30 -11.94
CA GLY A 44 7.69 12.16 -13.09
C GLY A 44 8.28 11.80 -14.46
N PHE A 45 9.23 10.87 -14.58
CA PHE A 45 9.93 10.61 -15.85
C PHE A 45 10.10 9.15 -16.25
N ALA A 46 9.73 8.23 -15.37
CA ALA A 46 10.08 6.85 -15.61
C ALA A 46 8.88 6.14 -16.25
N ALA A 47 8.85 6.09 -17.59
CA ALA A 47 8.10 5.06 -18.30
C ALA A 47 8.76 3.72 -17.98
N LYS A 48 8.55 3.23 -16.75
CA LYS A 48 9.14 1.97 -16.34
C LYS A 48 8.21 0.88 -16.80
N THR A 49 8.77 0.02 -17.62
CA THR A 49 8.23 -1.26 -18.08
C THR A 49 7.91 -2.24 -16.95
N ASN A 50 8.01 -1.84 -15.68
CA ASN A 50 7.77 -2.67 -14.50
C ASN A 50 6.42 -2.31 -13.88
N LEU A 51 5.54 -3.29 -13.80
CA LEU A 51 4.24 -3.29 -13.09
C LEU A 51 4.33 -2.94 -11.58
N ARG A 52 5.50 -2.56 -11.05
CA ARG A 52 5.77 -2.31 -9.63
C ARG A 52 6.02 -0.84 -9.29
N ASP A 53 6.29 0.03 -10.26
CA ASP A 53 6.24 1.47 -10.01
C ASP A 53 4.75 1.85 -9.86
N ASN A 54 4.39 2.61 -8.83
CA ASN A 54 2.99 2.79 -8.38
C ASN A 54 2.32 1.50 -7.85
N SER A 55 3.09 0.49 -7.41
CA SER A 55 2.52 -0.67 -6.71
C SER A 55 1.84 -0.25 -5.42
N GLY A 56 0.67 -0.78 -5.11
CA GLY A 56 0.17 -0.73 -3.76
C GLY A 56 1.07 -1.54 -2.81
N GLY A 57 1.05 -1.19 -1.53
CA GLY A 57 1.92 -1.82 -0.54
C GLY A 57 1.53 -3.27 -0.27
N ASP A 58 2.45 -4.09 0.24
CA ASP A 58 2.15 -5.45 0.69
C ASP A 58 1.28 -5.47 1.95
N GLY A 59 0.47 -6.51 2.15
CA GLY A 59 -0.24 -6.75 3.41
C GLY A 59 0.69 -7.20 4.56
N VAL A 60 0.10 -7.50 5.72
CA VAL A 60 0.82 -8.03 6.91
C VAL A 60 1.64 -9.30 6.62
N GLY A 61 2.75 -9.49 7.33
CA GLY A 61 3.47 -10.75 7.49
C GLY A 61 3.89 -10.98 8.95
N GLY A 62 4.09 -12.23 9.38
CA GLY A 62 4.40 -12.55 10.78
C GLY A 62 4.66 -14.04 11.05
N ASP A 63 4.77 -14.39 12.34
CA ASP A 63 5.09 -15.74 12.83
C ASP A 63 3.96 -16.75 12.55
N ILE A 64 2.73 -16.26 12.39
CA ILE A 64 1.64 -17.05 11.84
C ILE A 64 1.76 -16.95 10.32
N ASN A 65 1.91 -18.09 9.64
CA ASN A 65 2.05 -18.26 8.18
C ASN A 65 0.91 -17.67 7.31
N VAL A 66 0.06 -16.83 7.88
CA VAL A 66 -0.91 -16.00 7.19
C VAL A 66 -0.15 -14.80 6.62
N LYS A 67 0.36 -14.94 5.40
CA LYS A 67 0.90 -13.82 4.63
C LYS A 67 -0.23 -13.15 3.86
N GLY A 68 -0.21 -11.83 3.83
CA GLY A 68 -0.98 -11.06 2.87
C GLY A 68 -0.55 -11.36 1.42
N GLU A 69 -1.34 -10.90 0.46
CA GLU A 69 -0.93 -10.89 -0.95
C GLU A 69 -0.42 -9.51 -1.33
N ALA A 70 0.56 -9.47 -2.22
CA ALA A 70 1.03 -8.23 -2.82
C ALA A 70 -0.12 -7.51 -3.55
N GLY A 71 -0.04 -6.18 -3.56
CA GLY A 71 -0.91 -5.36 -4.41
C GLY A 71 -0.62 -5.68 -5.87
N TYR A 72 -1.61 -6.23 -6.58
CA TYR A 72 -1.47 -6.53 -8.00
C TYR A 72 -2.72 -6.15 -8.77
N ASN A 73 -2.51 -5.72 -10.02
CA ASN A 73 -3.43 -5.13 -10.99
C ASN A 73 -3.47 -3.61 -11.04
N VAL A 74 -3.24 -3.11 -12.26
CA VAL A 74 -3.61 -1.77 -12.70
C VAL A 74 -5.13 -1.66 -12.61
N ALA A 75 -5.61 -0.80 -11.72
CA ALA A 75 -7.05 -0.58 -11.54
C ALA A 75 -7.46 0.88 -11.84
N SER A 76 -6.50 1.73 -12.21
CA SER A 76 -6.76 3.08 -12.70
C SER A 76 -5.75 3.43 -13.77
N TYR A 77 -6.22 3.95 -14.90
CA TYR A 77 -5.42 4.29 -16.06
C TYR A 77 -5.78 5.70 -16.53
N TYR A 78 -4.79 6.53 -16.84
CA TYR A 78 -5.05 7.86 -17.37
C TYR A 78 -4.13 8.23 -18.54
N GLY A 79 -4.78 8.62 -19.64
CA GLY A 79 -4.21 9.46 -20.70
C GLY A 79 -3.17 8.80 -21.62
N ALA A 80 -2.64 9.61 -22.55
CA ALA A 80 -1.70 9.24 -23.61
C ALA A 80 -0.30 8.84 -23.12
N ASN A 81 -0.01 9.05 -21.83
CA ASN A 81 1.31 8.80 -21.20
C ASN A 81 1.35 7.49 -20.39
N PHE A 82 0.33 6.64 -20.49
CA PHE A 82 0.26 5.31 -19.86
C PHE A 82 0.40 5.29 -18.32
N THR A 83 0.05 6.40 -17.64
CA THR A 83 0.12 6.46 -16.18
C THR A 83 -0.98 5.60 -15.55
N HIS A 84 -0.62 4.84 -14.52
CA HIS A 84 -1.53 3.95 -13.83
C HIS A 84 -1.33 3.90 -12.31
N GLY A 85 -2.42 3.69 -11.58
CA GLY A 85 -2.41 3.40 -10.14
C GLY A 85 -2.81 1.96 -9.89
N THR A 86 -2.15 1.31 -8.95
CA THR A 86 -2.45 -0.07 -8.57
C THR A 86 -3.02 -0.16 -7.15
N ARG A 87 -3.72 -1.27 -6.90
CA ARG A 87 -4.33 -1.56 -5.60
C ARG A 87 -3.26 -1.93 -4.56
N GLY A 88 -3.50 -1.54 -3.31
CA GLY A 88 -2.84 -2.11 -2.14
C GLY A 88 -3.02 -3.63 -2.03
N GLY A 89 -2.00 -4.29 -1.50
CA GLY A 89 -2.01 -5.70 -1.13
C GLY A 89 -2.95 -5.98 0.03
N LYS A 90 -3.59 -7.14 0.00
CA LYS A 90 -4.52 -7.55 1.06
C LYS A 90 -3.75 -8.17 2.23
N ALA A 91 -4.26 -7.98 3.44
CA ALA A 91 -3.79 -8.75 4.58
C ALA A 91 -4.20 -10.21 4.46
N ALA A 92 -3.62 -11.03 5.33
CA ALA A 92 -3.84 -12.45 5.32
C ALA A 92 -5.26 -12.82 5.78
N GLY A 93 -5.97 -13.61 4.97
CA GLY A 93 -7.34 -14.06 5.28
C GLY A 93 -7.37 -15.20 6.33
N PRO A 94 -8.50 -15.41 7.04
CA PRO A 94 -9.79 -14.73 6.87
C PRO A 94 -9.95 -13.43 7.66
N ILE A 95 -8.96 -13.05 8.48
CA ILE A 95 -9.13 -12.01 9.51
C ILE A 95 -8.57 -10.65 9.11
N GLY A 96 -7.63 -10.63 8.17
CA GLY A 96 -7.12 -9.42 7.56
C GLY A 96 -8.12 -8.75 6.61
N GLY A 97 -7.97 -7.44 6.44
CA GLY A 97 -8.77 -6.65 5.51
C GLY A 97 -8.13 -6.51 4.11
N PRO A 98 -8.90 -5.98 3.14
CA PRO A 98 -8.37 -5.68 1.82
C PRO A 98 -7.32 -4.55 1.87
N GLY A 99 -6.43 -4.53 0.88
CA GLY A 99 -5.60 -3.34 0.62
C GLY A 99 -6.42 -2.20 0.04
N ALA A 100 -5.86 -0.99 0.09
CA ALA A 100 -6.55 0.20 -0.39
C ALA A 100 -6.82 0.13 -1.90
N HIS A 101 -8.01 0.53 -2.32
CA HIS A 101 -8.31 0.74 -3.73
C HIS A 101 -7.44 1.87 -4.31
N PRO A 102 -6.99 1.77 -5.57
CA PRO A 102 -6.36 2.91 -6.22
C PRO A 102 -7.37 4.04 -6.41
N ILE A 103 -6.87 5.23 -6.73
CA ILE A 103 -7.72 6.36 -7.04
C ILE A 103 -8.22 6.26 -8.48
N VAL A 104 -9.54 6.11 -8.61
CA VAL A 104 -10.24 6.26 -9.90
C VAL A 104 -10.55 7.74 -10.08
N ARG A 105 -9.97 8.37 -11.11
CA ARG A 105 -9.95 9.83 -11.21
C ARG A 105 -10.82 10.39 -12.35
N THR A 106 -11.52 11.49 -12.07
CA THR A 106 -12.26 12.33 -13.03
C THR A 106 -11.66 13.74 -13.19
N SER A 107 -10.53 14.02 -12.54
CA SER A 107 -9.87 15.34 -12.46
C SER A 107 -8.43 15.29 -12.96
N GLY A 108 -7.95 16.39 -13.56
CA GLY A 108 -6.64 16.52 -14.21
C GLY A 108 -5.44 16.84 -13.32
N THR A 109 -5.59 16.89 -11.99
CA THR A 109 -4.50 17.33 -11.07
C THR A 109 -3.53 16.19 -10.69
N VAL A 110 -2.71 16.33 -9.64
CA VAL A 110 -1.92 15.24 -9.01
C VAL A 110 -2.70 14.68 -7.79
N THR A 111 -2.68 13.38 -7.49
CA THR A 111 -3.31 12.82 -6.27
C THR A 111 -2.45 11.74 -5.61
N ALA A 112 -2.30 11.85 -4.30
CA ALA A 112 -1.67 10.83 -3.46
C ALA A 112 -2.55 9.59 -3.30
N GLY A 113 -1.96 8.38 -3.29
CA GLY A 113 -2.67 7.11 -3.15
C GLY A 113 -3.58 7.03 -1.91
N ASN A 114 -4.65 6.24 -2.00
CA ASN A 114 -5.55 6.03 -0.86
C ASN A 114 -4.86 5.24 0.25
N ALA A 115 -5.07 5.64 1.51
CA ALA A 115 -4.66 4.85 2.66
C ALA A 115 -5.50 3.58 2.79
N ALA A 116 -4.90 2.51 3.31
CA ALA A 116 -5.65 1.31 3.67
C ALA A 116 -6.50 1.57 4.93
N PRO A 117 -7.60 0.82 5.12
CA PRO A 117 -8.41 0.95 6.33
C PRO A 117 -7.58 0.69 7.59
N ALA A 118 -7.86 1.42 8.66
CA ALA A 118 -7.23 1.16 9.96
C ALA A 118 -7.54 -0.28 10.42
N ASN A 119 -6.59 -0.89 11.11
CA ASN A 119 -6.67 -2.25 11.68
C ASN A 119 -6.97 -3.35 10.63
N SER A 120 -6.70 -3.07 9.35
CA SER A 120 -6.89 -4.05 8.28
C SER A 120 -5.65 -4.88 8.03
N GLY A 121 -4.47 -4.35 8.36
CA GLY A 121 -3.21 -4.92 7.91
C GLY A 121 -2.97 -4.86 6.40
N GLY A 122 -3.86 -4.21 5.64
CA GLY A 122 -3.76 -4.08 4.19
C GLY A 122 -2.74 -3.01 3.78
N GLY A 123 -2.19 -3.12 2.59
CA GLY A 123 -1.26 -2.13 2.06
C GLY A 123 -1.97 -0.91 1.46
N GLY A 124 -1.26 0.22 1.42
CA GLY A 124 -1.76 1.46 0.82
C GLY A 124 -1.78 1.42 -0.71
N GLY A 125 -2.57 2.27 -1.35
CA GLY A 125 -2.66 2.33 -2.82
C GLY A 125 -1.51 3.11 -3.44
N GLY A 126 -1.20 2.85 -4.71
CA GLY A 126 -0.21 3.63 -5.46
C GLY A 126 -0.67 5.07 -5.73
N GLY A 127 0.29 6.00 -5.81
CA GLY A 127 0.03 7.38 -6.26
C GLY A 127 -0.26 7.49 -7.76
N LEU A 128 -0.92 8.58 -8.19
CA LEU A 128 -1.23 8.82 -9.60
C LEU A 128 -1.11 10.31 -10.01
N THR A 129 -0.44 10.57 -11.12
CA THR A 129 -0.40 11.87 -11.82
C THR A 129 -1.01 11.75 -13.23
N VAL A 130 -1.68 12.82 -13.65
CA VAL A 130 -2.41 12.89 -14.93
C VAL A 130 -1.43 13.10 -16.10
N TYR A 131 -0.45 13.97 -15.90
CA TYR A 131 0.66 14.18 -16.82
C TYR A 131 1.92 13.67 -16.13
N ASN A 132 2.59 12.70 -16.74
CA ASN A 132 3.94 12.31 -16.32
C ASN A 132 4.94 13.18 -17.09
N ASP A 133 4.85 14.49 -16.88
CA ASP A 133 5.97 15.37 -17.20
C ASP A 133 6.95 15.32 -16.03
N GLY A 134 8.23 15.53 -16.27
CA GLY A 134 9.29 15.44 -15.27
C GLY A 134 9.15 16.24 -13.99
N SER A 135 8.09 17.02 -13.85
CA SER A 135 7.76 17.82 -12.68
C SER A 135 6.60 17.26 -11.86
N SER A 136 5.92 16.21 -12.36
CA SER A 136 4.70 15.67 -11.79
C SER A 136 4.97 14.41 -10.96
N TYR A 137 4.78 14.52 -9.64
CA TYR A 137 4.99 13.43 -8.68
C TYR A 137 3.76 13.21 -7.81
N ALA A 138 3.45 11.97 -7.48
CA ALA A 138 2.38 11.62 -6.55
C ALA A 138 2.89 10.75 -5.41
N ALA A 139 2.41 11.00 -4.19
CA ALA A 139 2.72 10.14 -3.05
C ALA A 139 1.89 8.85 -3.09
N GLY A 140 2.38 7.77 -2.49
CA GLY A 140 1.58 6.57 -2.22
C GLY A 140 0.70 6.74 -0.98
N GLY A 141 -0.28 5.86 -0.81
CA GLY A 141 -1.12 5.81 0.37
C GLY A 141 -0.45 5.05 1.52
N ASN A 142 -0.83 5.37 2.76
CA ASN A 142 -0.36 4.63 3.94
C ASN A 142 -0.97 3.22 4.01
N GLY A 143 -0.23 2.26 4.55
CA GLY A 143 -0.75 0.95 4.93
C GLY A 143 -1.62 1.02 6.18
N GLY A 144 -2.35 -0.05 6.44
CA GLY A 144 -3.21 -0.22 7.61
C GLY A 144 -2.38 -0.73 8.80
N SER A 145 -2.75 -0.30 10.02
CA SER A 145 -2.21 -0.88 11.24
C SER A 145 -2.43 -2.39 11.30
N GLY A 146 -1.57 -3.08 12.06
CA GLY A 146 -1.75 -4.50 12.32
C GLY A 146 -3.01 -4.79 13.14
N LEU A 147 -3.33 -6.07 13.28
CA LEU A 147 -4.51 -6.57 14.00
C LEU A 147 -4.10 -7.67 14.96
N ILE A 148 -4.85 -7.80 16.07
CA ILE A 148 -4.72 -8.91 17.00
C ILE A 148 -6.10 -9.50 17.21
N VAL A 149 -6.17 -10.83 17.10
CA VAL A 149 -7.41 -11.59 17.17
C VAL A 149 -7.24 -12.62 18.27
N VAL A 150 -8.12 -12.58 19.25
CA VAL A 150 -8.19 -13.56 20.33
C VAL A 150 -9.39 -14.45 20.03
N MET A 151 -9.14 -15.72 19.75
CA MET A 151 -10.20 -16.72 19.56
C MET A 151 -10.24 -17.61 20.79
N GLU A 152 -11.38 -17.63 21.46
CA GLU A 152 -11.66 -18.58 22.54
C GLU A 152 -12.26 -19.85 21.93
N TYR A 153 -11.75 -21.00 22.33
CA TYR A 153 -12.31 -22.31 21.95
C TYR A 153 -13.07 -22.86 23.15
N ALA A 154 -14.36 -23.18 22.95
CA ALA A 154 -15.24 -23.83 23.91
C ALA A 154 -15.28 -25.34 23.71
#